data_AF-A0A4Z1J6H8-F1
#
_entry.id   AF-A0A4Z1J6H8-F1
#
_cell.length_a   1.000
_cell.length_b   1.000
_cell.length_c   1.000
_cell.angle_alpha   90.00
_cell.angle_beta   90.00
_cell.angle_gamma   90.00
#
_symmetry.space_group_name_H-M   'P 1'
#
loop_
_entity.id
_entity.type
_entity.pdbx_description
1 polymer ?
#
loop_
_entity_poly.entity_id
_entity_poly.type
_entity_poly.pdbx_seq_one_letter_code
_entity_poly.pdbx_strand_id
1 'polypeptide(L)'
;MFRTLVRRAAQQTRLELPYDPNANPYKAKRLWPPDFSKLSQKHQFRLERRYKRRTKLKWARPKWTKAVKVAQLSSILFVIVYGVLFADWNKDNLVHERAPFQGVREWFFGLTGSLWSKDQVHKRVDQAEDVSPVAKNST
;
A
#
# COMPACT_ATOMS: atom_id res chain seq x y z
N MET A 1 11.34 9.57 4.15
CA MET A 1 10.70 10.13 2.94
C MET A 1 9.72 11.30 3.21
N PHE A 2 9.38 11.62 4.47
CA PHE A 2 8.42 12.69 4.80
C PHE A 2 9.03 14.11 4.88
N ARG A 3 10.35 14.24 5.09
CA ARG A 3 11.05 15.53 5.12
C ARG A 3 10.88 16.34 3.83
N THR A 4 10.79 15.67 2.69
CA THR A 4 10.58 16.32 1.38
C THR A 4 9.14 16.78 1.17
N LEU A 5 8.16 16.11 1.78
CA LEU A 5 6.75 16.50 1.72
C LEU A 5 6.47 17.73 2.58
N VAL A 6 7.03 17.78 3.79
CA VAL A 6 6.93 18.96 4.68
C VAL A 6 7.61 20.17 4.04
N ARG A 7 8.81 19.98 3.47
CA ARG A 7 9.51 21.05 2.74
C ARG A 7 8.76 21.54 1.51
N ARG A 8 8.00 20.66 0.84
CA ARG A 8 7.12 21.04 -0.30
C ARG A 8 5.84 21.75 0.14
N ALA A 9 5.21 21.29 1.21
CA ALA A 9 3.99 21.90 1.73
C ALA A 9 4.26 23.35 2.21
N ALA A 10 5.41 23.58 2.85
CA ALA A 10 5.84 24.92 3.25
C ALA A 10 6.19 25.85 2.06
N GLN A 11 6.43 25.30 0.85
CA GLN A 11 6.76 26.08 -0.35
C GLN A 11 5.54 26.43 -1.24
N GLN A 12 4.37 25.81 -1.01
CA GLN A 12 3.21 25.97 -1.90
C GLN A 12 2.44 27.30 -1.75
N THR A 13 2.78 28.14 -0.75
CA THR A 13 2.01 29.34 -0.41
C THR A 13 2.49 30.64 -1.06
N ARG A 14 3.63 30.64 -1.77
CA ARG A 14 4.06 31.81 -2.55
C ARG A 14 3.80 31.60 -4.04
N LEU A 15 2.90 32.41 -4.60
CA LEU A 15 2.75 32.64 -6.05
C LEU A 15 3.89 33.52 -6.60
N GLU A 16 5.01 33.63 -5.90
CA GLU A 16 6.21 34.27 -6.39
C GLU A 16 6.98 33.21 -7.18
N LEU A 17 7.04 33.40 -8.50
CA LEU A 17 7.92 32.61 -9.33
C LEU A 17 9.33 32.69 -8.71
N PRO A 18 10.01 31.57 -8.40
CA PRO A 18 11.31 31.55 -7.74
C PRO A 18 12.44 32.10 -8.65
N TYR A 19 12.07 32.79 -9.72
CA TYR A 19 12.87 33.16 -10.85
C TYR A 19 12.23 34.37 -11.53
N ASP A 20 12.99 35.45 -11.73
CA ASP A 20 12.56 36.63 -12.48
C ASP A 20 12.52 36.31 -13.99
N PRO A 21 11.33 36.28 -14.64
CA PRO A 21 11.20 35.98 -16.06
C PRO A 21 12.06 36.89 -16.95
N ASN A 22 12.32 38.13 -16.51
CA ASN A 22 13.05 39.14 -17.27
C ASN A 22 14.57 38.99 -17.13
N ALA A 23 15.03 38.31 -16.09
CA ALA A 23 16.45 38.05 -15.84
C ALA A 23 17.02 36.89 -16.69
N ASN A 24 16.24 36.30 -17.62
CA ASN A 24 16.68 35.14 -18.41
C ASN A 24 17.63 35.52 -19.54
N PRO A 25 18.88 35.02 -19.56
CA PRO A 25 19.74 35.15 -20.73
C PRO A 25 19.11 34.51 -21.97
N TYR A 26 18.33 33.43 -21.76
CA TYR A 26 17.67 32.68 -22.83
C TYR A 26 16.18 33.02 -22.90
N LYS A 27 15.86 34.09 -23.63
CA LYS A 27 14.47 34.48 -23.89
C LYS A 27 13.78 33.46 -24.81
N ALA A 28 12.53 33.14 -24.49
CA ALA A 28 11.73 32.28 -25.36
C ALA A 28 11.50 32.98 -26.70
N LYS A 29 11.91 32.34 -27.82
CA LYS A 29 11.70 32.88 -29.17
C LYS A 29 10.21 33.07 -29.53
N ARG A 30 9.32 32.35 -28.85
CA ARG A 30 7.87 32.40 -29.04
C ARG A 30 7.19 32.51 -27.69
N LEU A 31 6.34 33.52 -27.54
CA LEU A 31 5.51 33.68 -26.35
C LEU A 31 4.58 32.47 -26.20
N TRP A 32 4.57 31.90 -25.01
CA TRP A 32 3.60 30.90 -24.59
C TRP A 32 2.63 31.58 -23.62
N PRO A 33 1.31 31.35 -23.66
CA PRO A 33 0.53 30.48 -24.54
C PRO A 33 0.38 31.02 -25.96
N PRO A 34 0.24 30.17 -26.98
CA PRO A 34 -0.08 30.61 -28.32
C PRO A 34 -1.53 31.13 -28.36
N ASP A 35 -1.76 32.22 -29.09
CA ASP A 35 -3.11 32.70 -29.38
C ASP A 35 -3.88 31.63 -30.18
N PHE A 36 -4.80 30.92 -29.53
CA PHE A 36 -5.57 29.84 -30.17
C PHE A 36 -6.52 30.35 -31.26
N SER A 37 -6.93 31.62 -31.20
CA SER A 37 -7.79 32.26 -32.21
C SER A 37 -7.12 32.48 -33.57
N LYS A 38 -5.78 32.60 -33.59
CA LYS A 38 -4.99 32.81 -34.81
C LYS A 38 -4.51 31.50 -35.45
N LEU A 39 -4.86 30.36 -34.83
CA LEU A 39 -4.36 29.05 -35.19
C LEU A 39 -5.32 28.33 -36.13
N SER A 40 -4.79 27.67 -37.17
CA SER A 40 -5.61 26.77 -37.99
C SER A 40 -6.23 25.65 -37.14
N GLN A 41 -7.50 25.33 -37.40
CA GLN A 41 -8.25 24.27 -36.70
C GLN A 41 -7.49 22.93 -36.65
N LYS A 42 -6.79 22.56 -37.72
CA LYS A 42 -5.96 21.35 -37.78
C LYS A 42 -4.82 21.38 -36.76
N HIS A 43 -4.22 22.56 -36.53
CA HIS A 43 -3.16 22.71 -35.54
C HIS A 43 -3.72 22.72 -34.11
N GLN A 44 -4.87 23.36 -33.90
CA GLN A 44 -5.59 23.34 -32.62
C GLN A 44 -5.94 21.92 -32.17
N PHE A 45 -6.52 21.09 -33.05
CA PHE A 45 -6.83 19.70 -32.73
C PHE A 45 -5.59 18.87 -32.36
N ARG A 46 -4.43 19.13 -32.99
CA ARG A 46 -3.17 18.45 -32.62
C ARG A 46 -2.70 18.84 -31.23
N LEU A 47 -2.83 20.11 -30.85
CA LEU A 47 -2.48 20.60 -29.52
C LEU A 47 -3.43 20.04 -28.47
N GLU A 48 -4.72 20.05 -28.73
CA GLU A 48 -5.74 19.48 -27.84
C GLU A 48 -5.49 17.99 -27.60
N ARG A 49 -5.26 17.21 -28.67
CA ARG A 49 -4.95 15.78 -28.56
C ARG A 49 -3.70 15.54 -27.73
N ARG A 50 -2.65 16.36 -27.91
CA ARG A 50 -1.41 16.27 -27.12
C ARG A 50 -1.66 16.64 -25.66
N TYR A 51 -2.49 17.65 -25.39
CA TYR A 51 -2.87 18.06 -24.05
C TYR A 51 -3.66 16.96 -23.32
N LYS A 52 -4.69 16.38 -23.95
CA LYS A 52 -5.47 15.26 -23.39
C LYS A 52 -4.60 14.04 -23.04
N ARG A 53 -3.61 13.71 -23.90
CA ARG A 53 -2.66 12.62 -23.62
C ARG A 53 -1.77 12.93 -22.42
N ARG A 54 -1.21 14.14 -22.35
CA ARG A 54 -0.32 14.57 -21.26
C ARG A 54 -1.06 14.68 -19.93
N THR A 55 -2.27 15.22 -19.94
CA THR A 55 -3.12 15.29 -18.74
C THR A 55 -3.46 13.89 -18.24
N LYS A 56 -3.90 12.97 -19.12
CA LYS A 56 -4.13 11.57 -18.74
C LYS A 56 -2.91 10.95 -18.06
N LEU A 57 -1.70 11.21 -18.57
CA LEU A 57 -0.46 10.69 -17.96
C LEU A 57 -0.13 11.38 -16.62
N LYS A 58 -0.33 12.70 -16.50
CA LYS A 58 -0.10 13.45 -15.26
C LYS A 58 -1.08 13.08 -14.15
N TRP A 59 -2.33 12.79 -14.52
CA TRP A 59 -3.40 12.40 -13.61
C TRP A 59 -3.42 10.90 -13.31
N ALA A 60 -2.70 10.07 -14.08
CA ALA A 60 -2.55 8.67 -13.77
C ALA A 60 -1.85 8.49 -12.40
N ARG A 61 -2.56 7.88 -11.43
CA ARG A 61 -2.02 7.52 -10.11
C ARG A 61 -1.91 5.99 -9.96
N PRO A 62 -0.98 5.33 -10.67
CA PRO A 62 -0.90 3.87 -10.70
C PRO A 62 -0.56 3.25 -9.35
N LYS A 63 0.16 3.96 -8.47
CA LYS A 63 0.48 3.46 -7.13
C LYS A 63 -0.74 3.43 -6.22
N TRP A 64 -1.57 4.47 -6.28
CA TRP A 64 -2.80 4.55 -5.49
C TRP A 64 -3.81 3.49 -5.91
N THR A 65 -4.02 3.32 -7.23
CA THR A 65 -4.93 2.29 -7.73
C THR A 65 -4.45 0.88 -7.39
N LYS A 66 -3.13 0.62 -7.42
CA LYS A 66 -2.56 -0.64 -6.93
C LYS A 66 -2.82 -0.84 -5.44
N ALA A 67 -2.60 0.17 -4.61
CA ALA A 67 -2.83 0.09 -3.17
C ALA A 67 -4.30 -0.22 -2.84
N VAL A 68 -5.25 0.47 -3.50
CA VAL A 68 -6.69 0.21 -3.30
C VAL A 68 -7.07 -1.19 -3.75
N LYS A 69 -6.52 -1.69 -4.87
CA LYS A 69 -6.77 -3.07 -5.32
C LYS A 69 -6.23 -4.11 -4.34
N VAL A 70 -5.05 -3.88 -3.77
CA VAL A 70 -4.48 -4.74 -2.73
C VAL A 70 -5.34 -4.68 -1.47
N ALA A 71 -5.77 -3.49 -1.04
CA ALA A 71 -6.66 -3.33 0.10
C ALA A 71 -8.00 -4.06 -0.13
N GLN A 72 -8.59 -3.95 -1.32
CA GLN A 72 -9.81 -4.65 -1.69
C GLN A 72 -9.62 -6.16 -1.65
N LEU A 73 -8.54 -6.69 -2.24
CA LEU A 73 -8.24 -8.13 -2.18
C LEU A 73 -8.00 -8.60 -0.74
N SER A 74 -7.29 -7.81 0.06
CA SER A 74 -7.04 -8.12 1.47
C SER A 74 -8.33 -8.12 2.29
N SER A 75 -9.26 -7.22 2.00
CA SER A 75 -10.57 -7.16 2.65
C SER A 75 -11.42 -8.38 2.30
N ILE A 76 -11.42 -8.81 1.04
CA ILE A 76 -12.13 -10.01 0.61
C ILE A 76 -11.53 -11.24 1.31
N LEU A 77 -10.20 -11.38 1.29
CA LEU A 77 -9.51 -12.49 1.94
C LEU A 77 -9.78 -12.50 3.44
N PHE A 78 -9.77 -11.33 4.09
CA PHE A 78 -10.07 -11.20 5.52
C PHE A 78 -11.47 -11.71 5.85
N VAL A 79 -12.49 -11.32 5.07
CA VAL A 79 -13.87 -11.79 5.26
C VAL A 79 -13.98 -13.30 5.03
N ILE A 80 -13.28 -13.86 4.04
CA ILE A 80 -13.25 -15.30 3.79
C ILE A 80 -12.61 -16.05 4.96
N VAL A 81 -11.44 -15.61 5.43
CA VAL A 81 -10.75 -16.23 6.57
C VAL A 81 -11.61 -16.17 7.83
N TYR A 82 -12.24 -15.01 8.10
CA TYR A 82 -13.19 -14.88 9.20
C TYR A 82 -14.39 -15.82 9.05
N GLY A 83 -14.99 -15.88 7.85
CA GLY A 83 -16.12 -16.76 7.53
C GLY A 83 -15.82 -18.25 7.70
N VAL A 84 -14.62 -18.68 7.35
CA VAL A 84 -14.21 -20.09 7.45
C VAL A 84 -13.80 -20.44 8.88
N LEU A 85 -13.00 -19.59 9.54
CA LEU A 85 -12.35 -19.94 10.80
C LEU A 85 -13.16 -19.56 12.05
N PHE A 86 -13.88 -18.43 12.01
CA PHE A 86 -14.51 -17.83 13.19
C PHE A 86 -16.03 -17.66 13.08
N ALA A 87 -16.60 -17.58 11.88
CA ALA A 87 -18.04 -17.48 11.75
C ALA A 87 -18.68 -18.81 12.16
N ASP A 88 -19.43 -18.77 13.24
CA ASP A 88 -20.10 -19.95 13.77
C ASP A 88 -21.47 -20.08 13.13
N TRP A 89 -21.51 -20.76 11.99
CA TRP A 89 -22.73 -21.03 11.20
C TRP A 89 -23.76 -21.87 11.98
N ASN A 90 -23.40 -22.38 13.15
CA ASN A 90 -24.25 -23.22 14.00
C ASN A 90 -25.24 -22.44 14.86
N LYS A 91 -25.13 -21.11 14.95
CA LYS A 91 -26.03 -20.30 15.79
C LYS A 91 -27.47 -20.23 15.27
N ASP A 92 -27.68 -20.53 13.99
CA ASP A 92 -28.97 -20.34 13.31
C ASP A 92 -29.83 -21.63 13.22
N ASN A 93 -29.47 -22.73 13.90
CA ASN A 93 -30.25 -23.99 13.92
C ASN A 93 -30.60 -24.56 12.51
N LEU A 94 -29.89 -24.17 11.45
CA LEU A 94 -30.22 -24.59 10.08
C LEU A 94 -29.49 -25.86 9.60
N VAL A 95 -28.43 -26.28 10.29
CA VAL A 95 -27.63 -27.46 9.91
C VAL A 95 -27.33 -28.27 11.17
N HIS A 96 -28.07 -29.36 11.38
CA HIS A 96 -28.03 -30.12 12.63
C HIS A 96 -26.87 -31.13 12.76
N GLU A 97 -26.00 -31.30 11.76
CA GLU A 97 -25.08 -32.45 11.80
C GLU A 97 -23.59 -32.14 12.01
N ARG A 98 -22.96 -31.14 11.38
CA ARG A 98 -21.56 -30.74 11.69
C ARG A 98 -21.35 -29.30 11.26
N ALA A 99 -20.67 -28.48 12.07
CA ALA A 99 -20.36 -27.11 11.67
C ALA A 99 -19.48 -27.16 10.40
N PRO A 100 -19.88 -26.49 9.30
CA PRO A 100 -19.10 -26.52 8.07
C PRO A 100 -17.71 -25.94 8.34
N PHE A 101 -16.69 -26.60 7.77
CA PHE A 101 -15.26 -26.26 7.89
C PHE A 101 -14.53 -26.65 9.19
N GLN A 102 -15.11 -27.44 10.11
CA GLN A 102 -14.41 -27.92 11.33
C GLN A 102 -13.01 -28.50 11.06
N GLY A 103 -12.87 -29.38 10.06
CA GLY A 103 -11.56 -29.96 9.72
C GLY A 103 -10.53 -28.93 9.23
N VAL A 104 -10.97 -27.84 8.59
CA VAL A 104 -10.08 -26.75 8.17
C VAL A 104 -9.63 -25.93 9.38
N ARG A 105 -10.52 -25.73 10.37
CA ARG A 105 -10.18 -25.02 11.62
C ARG A 105 -9.17 -25.81 12.45
N GLU A 106 -9.40 -27.10 12.64
CA GLU A 106 -8.52 -27.99 13.40
C GLU A 106 -7.13 -28.09 12.77
N TRP A 107 -7.07 -28.23 11.44
CA TRP A 107 -5.80 -28.21 10.70
C TRP A 107 -5.07 -26.86 10.82
N PHE A 108 -5.80 -25.74 10.71
CA PHE A 108 -5.22 -24.40 10.82
C PHE A 108 -4.69 -24.12 12.24
N PHE A 109 -5.46 -24.44 13.28
CA PHE A 109 -5.02 -24.27 14.67
C PHE A 109 -3.91 -25.26 15.05
N GLY A 110 -3.91 -26.47 14.48
CA GLY A 110 -2.82 -27.43 14.65
C GLY A 110 -1.50 -26.96 14.03
N LEU A 111 -1.54 -26.37 12.83
CA LEU A 111 -0.36 -25.81 12.17
C LEU A 111 0.16 -24.55 12.86
N THR A 112 -0.72 -23.61 13.19
CA THR A 112 -0.33 -22.37 13.90
C THR A 112 0.19 -22.66 15.31
N GLY A 113 -0.41 -23.63 16.02
CA GLY A 113 0.06 -24.10 17.31
C GLY A 113 1.43 -24.78 17.24
N SER A 114 1.69 -25.61 16.21
CA SER A 114 2.99 -26.27 16.00
C SER A 114 4.10 -25.27 15.69
N LEU A 115 3.82 -24.28 14.83
CA LEU A 115 4.79 -23.24 14.46
C LEU A 115 5.10 -22.29 15.63
N TRP A 116 4.10 -21.89 16.42
CA TRP A 116 4.31 -21.02 17.58
C TRP A 116 4.93 -21.76 18.78
N SER A 117 4.61 -23.04 18.97
CA SER A 117 5.15 -23.84 20.07
C SER A 117 6.61 -24.24 19.87
N LYS A 118 7.07 -24.37 18.61
CA LYS A 118 8.47 -24.72 18.32
C LYS A 118 9.46 -23.70 18.90
N ASP A 119 9.15 -22.40 18.81
CA ASP A 119 9.95 -21.33 19.41
C ASP A 119 9.89 -21.32 20.95
N GLN A 120 8.76 -21.74 21.54
CA GLN A 120 8.61 -21.81 23.00
C GLN A 120 9.42 -22.95 23.62
N VAL A 121 9.55 -24.08 22.90
CA VAL A 121 10.35 -25.22 23.35
C VAL A 121 11.84 -24.86 23.39
N HIS A 122 12.37 -24.19 22.35
CA HIS A 122 13.76 -23.72 22.35
C HIS A 122 14.04 -22.77 23.52
N LYS A 123 13.17 -21.76 23.72
CA LYS A 123 13.31 -20.81 24.84
C LYS A 123 13.25 -21.48 26.23
N ARG A 124 12.47 -22.54 26.40
CA ARG A 124 12.39 -23.30 27.65
C ARG A 124 13.60 -24.20 27.88
N VAL A 125 14.18 -24.76 26.81
CA VAL A 125 15.41 -25.56 26.90
C VAL A 125 16.59 -24.66 27.27
N ASP A 126 16.74 -23.51 26.61
CA ASP A 126 17.81 -22.54 26.93
C ASP A 126 17.70 -22.04 28.38
N GLN A 127 16.48 -21.74 28.84
CA GLN A 127 16.23 -21.33 30.22
C GLN A 127 16.47 -22.45 31.24
N ALA A 128 16.27 -23.72 30.85
CA ALA A 128 16.55 -24.89 31.68
C ALA A 128 18.07 -25.16 31.81
N GLU A 129 18.85 -24.86 30.77
CA GLU A 129 20.32 -24.97 30.80
C GLU A 129 20.95 -23.87 31.67
N ASP A 130 20.43 -22.63 31.63
CA ASP A 130 20.91 -21.51 32.46
C ASP A 130 20.63 -21.69 33.97
N VAL A 131 19.58 -22.42 34.33
CA VAL A 131 19.22 -22.73 35.74
C VAL A 131 19.82 -24.05 36.23
N SER A 132 20.46 -24.84 35.35
CA SER A 132 21.15 -26.06 35.76
C SER A 132 22.41 -25.70 36.56
N PRO A 133 22.59 -26.19 37.81
CA PRO A 133 23.73 -25.83 38.65
C PRO A 133 25.09 -26.36 38.15
N VAL A 134 25.12 -27.08 37.02
CA VAL A 134 26.32 -27.74 36.47
C VAL A 134 27.16 -26.80 35.59
N ALA A 135 26.57 -25.76 34.97
CA ALA A 135 27.25 -24.95 33.96
C ALA A 135 28.17 -23.83 34.51
N LYS A 136 28.10 -23.50 35.81
CA LYS A 136 28.83 -22.35 36.39
C LYS A 136 30.29 -22.63 36.76
N ASN A 137 30.82 -23.81 36.43
CA ASN A 137 32.07 -24.31 37.01
C ASN A 137 33.24 -24.45 36.01
N SER A 138 33.19 -23.81 34.84
CA SER A 138 34.30 -23.79 33.88
C SER A 138 34.80 -22.37 33.64
N THR A 139 35.75 -21.95 34.48
CA THR A 139 36.75 -20.90 34.20
C THR A 139 38.10 -21.58 33.99
#